data_AF-A0A6G6WI22-F1
#
_entry.id   AF-A0A6G6WI22-F1
#
_cell.length_a   1.000
_cell.length_b   1.000
_cell.length_c   1.000
_cell.angle_alpha   90.00
_cell.angle_beta   90.00
_cell.angle_gamma   90.00
#
_symmetry.space_group_name_H-M   'P 1'
#
loop_
_entity.id
_entity.type
_entity.pdbx_description
1 polymer ?
#
loop_
_entity_poly.entity_id
_entity_poly.type
_entity_poly.pdbx_seq_one_letter_code
_entity_poly.pdbx_strand_id
1 'polypeptide(L)' 'MHDQFDVTLEDADLLGEVELTTNLIIAASEADEHLSTAEIDRILGVR' A
#
# COMPACT_ATOMS: atom_id res chain seq x y z
N MET A 1 -11.68 -25.13 -0.22
CA MET A 1 -11.19 -23.80 -0.64
C MET A 1 -10.17 -23.39 0.40
N HIS A 2 -8.88 -23.37 0.04
CA HIS A 2 -7.87 -22.77 0.90
C HIS A 2 -8.10 -21.27 0.82
N ASP A 3 -8.48 -20.68 1.94
CA ASP A 3 -8.73 -19.25 2.03
C ASP A 3 -7.35 -18.57 1.97
N GLN A 4 -6.99 -18.07 0.79
CA GLN A 4 -5.67 -17.47 0.52
C GLN A 4 -5.41 -16.22 1.37
N PHE A 5 -6.45 -15.77 2.09
CA PHE A 5 -6.44 -14.65 3.03
C PHE A 5 -6.48 -15.10 4.51
N ASP A 6 -6.50 -16.41 4.78
CA ASP A 6 -6.41 -17.00 6.13
C ASP A 6 -4.96 -17.41 6.45
N VAL A 7 -4.01 -16.64 5.91
CA VAL A 7 -2.69 -16.47 6.51
C VAL A 7 -2.93 -15.68 7.79
N THR A 8 -2.52 -16.23 8.93
CA THR A 8 -2.60 -15.51 10.20
C THR A 8 -2.03 -14.12 10.01
N LEU A 9 -2.77 -13.08 10.44
CA LEU A 9 -2.37 -11.67 10.53
C LEU A 9 -1.13 -11.45 11.44
N GLU A 10 -0.19 -12.39 11.46
CA GLU A 10 1.01 -12.44 12.28
C GLU A 10 2.26 -12.03 11.49
N ASP A 11 2.21 -12.07 10.16
CA ASP A 11 3.32 -11.60 9.34
C ASP A 11 3.27 -10.08 9.22
N ALA A 12 3.88 -9.41 10.20
CA ALA A 12 3.92 -7.95 10.31
C ALA A 12 4.43 -7.26 9.03
N ASP A 13 5.29 -7.96 8.28
CA ASP A 13 5.80 -7.49 6.98
C ASP A 13 4.68 -7.49 5.92
N LEU A 14 3.83 -8.52 5.88
CA LEU A 14 2.67 -8.58 4.98
C LEU A 14 1.64 -7.50 5.31
N LEU A 15 1.40 -7.24 6.60
CA LEU A 15 0.52 -6.15 7.02
C LEU A 15 1.06 -4.78 6.61
N GLY A 16 2.38 -4.59 6.70
CA GLY A 16 3.04 -3.39 6.20
C GLY A 16 2.86 -3.20 4.69
N GLU A 17 2.95 -4.27 3.89
CA GLU A 17 2.74 -4.21 2.44
C GLU A 17 1.28 -3.85 2.07
N VAL A 18 0.32 -4.41 2.79
CA VAL A 18 -1.12 -4.11 2.60
C VAL A 18 -1.42 -2.65 2.95
N GLU A 19 -0.88 -2.15 4.07
CA GLU A 19 -1.03 -0.76 4.47
C GLU A 19 -0.42 0.19 3.42
N LEU A 20 0.79 -0.12 2.95
CA LEU A 20 1.49 0.66 1.92
C LEU A 20 0.67 0.75 0.62
N THR A 21 0.16 -0.39 0.16
CA THR A 21 -0.66 -0.48 -1.06
C THR A 21 -1.96 0.30 -0.89
N THR A 22 -2.59 0.19 0.28
CA THR A 22 -3.82 0.93 0.61
C THR A 22 -3.58 2.44 0.59
N ASN A 23 -2.50 2.90 1.21
CA ASN A 23 -2.13 4.32 1.23
C ASN A 23 -1.88 4.87 -0.19
N LEU A 24 -1.26 4.08 -1.06
CA LEU A 24 -1.05 4.47 -2.46
C LEU A 24 -2.37 4.57 -3.24
N ILE A 25 -3.27 3.61 -3.06
CA ILE A 25 -4.60 3.62 -3.71
C ILE A 25 -5.41 4.84 -3.26
N ILE A 26 -5.42 5.14 -1.96
CA ILE A 26 -6.12 6.31 -1.40
C ILE A 26 -5.54 7.60 -2.00
N ALA A 27 -4.22 7.77 -1.95
CA ALA A 27 -3.56 8.95 -2.50
C ALA A 27 -3.86 9.15 -3.99
N ALA A 28 -3.85 8.07 -4.78
CA ALA A 28 -4.18 8.13 -6.20
C ALA A 28 -5.67 8.44 -6.45
N SER A 29 -6.56 8.02 -5.55
CA SER A 29 -8.00 8.26 -5.66
C SER A 29 -8.40 9.67 -5.23
N GLU A 30 -7.65 10.28 -4.31
CA GLU A 30 -7.87 11.64 -3.80
C GLU A 30 -7.14 12.71 -4.63
N ALA A 31 -6.18 12.30 -5.46
CA ALA A 31 -5.48 13.23 -6.35
C ALA A 31 -6.35 13.61 -7.56
N ASP A 32 -6.48 14.92 -7.80
CA ASP A 32 -7.16 15.45 -8.99
C ASP A 32 -6.39 15.14 -10.29
N GLU A 33 -5.06 14.99 -10.19
CA GLU A 33 -4.15 14.65 -11.28
C GLU A 33 -3.25 13.46 -10.88
N HIS A 34 -2.44 12.97 -11.81
CA HIS A 34 -1.54 11.85 -11.53
C HIS A 34 -0.52 12.23 -10.45
N LEU A 35 -0.30 11.32 -9.48
CA LEU A 35 0.76 11.48 -8.48
C LEU A 35 2.12 11.60 -9.16
N SER A 36 2.92 12.57 -8.71
CA SER A 36 4.31 12.68 -9.13
C SER A 36 5.15 11.53 -8.56
N THR A 37 6.25 11.20 -9.23
CA THR A 37 7.19 10.18 -8.74
C THR A 37 7.68 10.49 -7.32
N ALA A 38 7.93 11.76 -7.00
CA ALA A 38 8.36 12.17 -5.66
C ALA A 38 7.27 12.01 -4.57
N GLU A 39 5.99 11.99 -4.94
CA GLU A 39 4.89 11.70 -4.03
C GLU A 39 4.73 10.19 -3.83
N ILE A 40 4.82 9.43 -4.91
CA ILE A 40 4.84 7.96 -4.87
C ILE A 40 6.01 7.49 -4.00
N ASP A 41 7.20 8.05 -4.20
CA ASP A 41 8.40 7.70 -3.44
C ASP A 41 8.23 7.96 -1.94
N ARG A 42 7.65 9.11 -1.59
CA ARG A 42 7.30 9.44 -0.19
C ARG A 42 6.30 8.45 0.41
N ILE A 43 5.28 8.04 -0.33
CA ILE A 43 4.27 7.08 0.13
C ILE A 43 4.89 5.69 0.30
N LEU A 44 5.75 5.29 -0.64
CA LEU A 44 6.46 4.01 -0.61
C LEU A 44 7.64 4.00 0.39
N GLY A 45 7.98 5.13 0.98
CA GLY A 45 9.10 5.27 1.92
C GLY A 45 10.49 5.15 1.27
N VAL A 46 10.57 5.27 -0.06
CA VAL A 46 11.83 5.30 -0.80
C VAL A 46 12.32 6.76 -0.91
N ARG A 47 13.61 6.98 -0.72
CA ARG A 47 14.24 8.32 -0.71
C ARG A 47 14.86 8.67 -2.05
#